data_AF-A0A956KG93-F1
#
_entry.id   AF-A0A956KG93-F1
#
_cell.length_a   1.000
_cell.length_b   1.000
_cell.length_c   1.000
_cell.angle_alpha   90.00
_cell.angle_beta   90.00
_cell.angle_gamma   90.00
#
_symmetry.space_group_name_H-M   'P 1'
#
loop_
_entity.id
_entity.type
_entity.pdbx_description
1 polymer ?
#
loop_
_entity_poly.entity_id
_entity_poly.type
_entity_poly.pdbx_seq_one_letter_code
_entity_poly.pdbx_strand_id
1 'polypeptide(L)'
;MAAPRQASSFGQGGDAPSARPAAPRRRYTCLFGQLLLAGLACAAPPPEPAAAPSRDPIPLAPRPELSEAPPVEPRTANNDARGFENQPDYDGEAAELRARVLPRLTPLSPDTPKAREAACDAMLAEAAAFYRDVERDDAARDRAERLLGSTRAADRRACVRETTVQAARCVTTLLGDRDTEFPWLLDQCSRAFPRDAG
;
A
#
# COMPACT_ATOMS: atom_id res chain seq x y z
N MET A 1 15.19 15.51 -66.77
CA MET A 1 16.54 15.65 -66.16
C MET A 1 16.60 14.67 -65.00
N ALA A 2 17.41 13.63 -65.17
CA ALA A 2 17.56 12.54 -64.21
C ALA A 2 18.94 12.65 -63.53
N ALA A 3 18.99 12.43 -62.24
CA ALA A 3 20.20 12.04 -61.52
C ALA A 3 19.81 11.15 -60.31
N PRO A 4 20.21 9.87 -60.30
CA PRO A 4 20.13 9.00 -59.13
C PRO A 4 21.52 8.82 -58.47
N ARG A 5 21.55 8.04 -57.37
CA ARG A 5 22.70 7.48 -56.62
C ARG A 5 22.99 8.23 -55.30
N GLN A 6 23.29 7.60 -54.16
CA GLN A 6 23.91 6.29 -53.91
C GLN A 6 23.29 5.60 -52.68
N ALA A 7 23.19 4.27 -52.78
CA ALA A 7 23.02 3.35 -51.67
C ALA A 7 24.40 2.97 -51.13
N SER A 8 24.55 2.96 -49.80
CA SER A 8 25.68 2.33 -49.12
C SER A 8 25.18 1.10 -48.39
N SER A 9 25.38 -0.06 -49.02
CA SER A 9 25.54 -1.33 -48.31
C SER A 9 27.03 -1.56 -48.09
N PHE A 10 27.44 -2.05 -46.92
CA PHE A 10 28.34 -3.20 -46.75
C PHE A 10 28.80 -3.27 -45.29
N GLY A 11 28.61 -4.44 -44.69
CA GLY A 11 29.03 -4.75 -43.32
C GLY A 11 28.56 -6.13 -42.87
N GLN A 12 28.85 -7.15 -43.68
CA GLN A 12 28.84 -8.56 -43.28
C GLN A 12 29.99 -8.83 -42.31
N GLY A 13 29.75 -9.70 -41.33
CA GLY A 13 30.82 -10.53 -40.75
C GLY A 13 30.66 -10.82 -39.26
N GLY A 14 30.31 -12.07 -38.94
CA GLY A 14 30.64 -12.64 -37.63
C GLY A 14 29.63 -13.64 -37.07
N ASP A 15 29.45 -14.78 -37.72
CA ASP A 15 28.98 -16.00 -37.04
C ASP A 15 30.15 -16.71 -36.36
N ALA A 16 29.98 -17.06 -35.08
CA ALA A 16 30.45 -18.27 -34.37
C ALA A 16 30.65 -17.99 -32.85
N PRO A 17 30.74 -19.01 -31.99
CA PRO A 17 29.82 -20.11 -31.78
C PRO A 17 29.29 -20.14 -30.33
N SER A 18 28.27 -20.98 -30.16
CA SER A 18 27.69 -21.43 -28.88
C SER A 18 28.75 -21.81 -27.82
N ALA A 19 28.68 -21.19 -26.65
CA ALA A 19 29.27 -21.73 -25.42
C ALA A 19 28.33 -21.41 -24.25
N ARG A 20 27.60 -22.43 -23.78
CA ARG A 20 26.84 -22.40 -22.53
C ARG A 20 27.81 -22.57 -21.36
N PRO A 21 27.93 -21.64 -20.41
CA PRO A 21 28.51 -21.95 -19.11
C PRO A 21 27.46 -22.60 -18.20
N ALA A 22 27.92 -23.66 -17.52
CA ALA A 22 27.16 -24.53 -16.65
C ALA A 22 26.57 -23.81 -15.42
N ALA A 23 25.39 -24.28 -15.00
CA ALA A 23 24.73 -23.87 -13.78
C ALA A 23 25.56 -24.24 -12.53
N PRO A 24 25.77 -23.31 -11.57
CA PRO A 24 26.27 -23.67 -10.26
C PRO A 24 25.13 -24.25 -9.40
N ARG A 25 25.19 -25.57 -9.15
CA ARG A 25 24.41 -26.25 -8.10
C ARG A 25 24.87 -25.71 -6.73
N ARG A 26 24.13 -24.79 -6.13
CA ARG A 26 24.31 -24.44 -4.71
C ARG A 26 23.66 -25.50 -3.84
N ARG A 27 24.53 -26.34 -3.25
CA ARG A 27 24.22 -27.20 -2.10
C ARG A 27 24.01 -26.29 -0.89
N TYR A 28 22.83 -26.30 -0.30
CA TYR A 28 22.61 -25.71 1.03
C TYR A 28 22.58 -26.85 2.05
N THR A 29 23.71 -27.04 2.73
CA THR A 29 23.83 -27.89 3.91
C THR A 29 24.59 -27.12 4.99
N CYS A 30 23.85 -26.55 5.93
CA CYS A 30 24.22 -26.13 7.30
C CYS A 30 22.85 -26.10 8.01
N LEU A 31 22.42 -27.02 8.87
CA LEU A 31 23.00 -27.55 10.10
C LEU A 31 23.43 -26.45 11.09
N PHE A 32 22.82 -26.53 12.28
CA PHE A 32 23.07 -25.82 13.54
C PHE A 32 22.35 -24.50 13.81
N GLY A 33 21.57 -24.52 14.90
CA GLY A 33 21.01 -23.32 15.53
C GLY A 33 19.92 -23.67 16.54
N GLN A 34 20.29 -24.32 17.64
CA GLN A 34 19.43 -24.55 18.81
C GLN A 34 18.79 -23.23 19.26
N LEU A 35 17.46 -23.16 19.26
CA LEU A 35 16.72 -22.09 19.92
C LEU A 35 16.42 -22.52 21.36
N LEU A 36 17.32 -22.14 22.26
CA LEU A 36 17.13 -22.09 23.70
C LEU A 36 16.89 -20.62 24.04
N LEU A 37 15.65 -20.23 24.35
CA LEU A 37 15.39 -18.95 25.02
C LEU A 37 14.11 -19.03 25.87
N ALA A 38 14.39 -19.31 27.14
CA ALA A 38 13.77 -18.81 28.36
C ALA A 38 12.45 -18.04 28.20
N GLY A 39 11.38 -18.63 28.74
CA GLY A 39 10.16 -17.91 29.07
C GLY A 39 10.46 -16.79 30.06
N LEU A 40 10.14 -15.55 29.66
CA LEU A 40 10.15 -14.39 30.53
C LEU A 40 9.16 -14.59 31.68
N ALA A 41 9.70 -14.51 32.90
CA ALA A 41 8.96 -14.41 34.13
C ALA A 41 8.06 -13.15 34.16
N CYS A 42 6.87 -13.29 34.73
CA CYS A 42 5.99 -12.21 35.12
C CYS A 42 6.73 -11.23 36.04
N ALA A 43 7.03 -10.03 35.56
CA ALA A 43 7.41 -8.91 36.39
C ALA A 43 6.14 -8.19 36.88
N ALA A 44 6.02 -8.05 38.20
CA ALA A 44 4.97 -7.31 38.89
C ALA A 44 5.01 -5.80 38.53
N PRO A 45 3.86 -5.09 38.59
CA PRO A 45 3.83 -3.65 38.34
C PRO A 45 4.57 -2.87 39.47
N PRO A 46 5.27 -1.77 39.13
CA PRO A 46 5.89 -0.89 40.12
C PRO A 46 4.85 -0.07 40.91
N PRO A 47 5.16 0.35 42.15
CA PRO A 47 4.26 1.15 42.98
C PRO A 47 4.13 2.60 42.48
N GLU A 48 2.94 3.17 42.74
CA GLU A 48 2.54 4.54 42.42
C GLU A 48 3.50 5.59 42.99
N PRO A 49 3.87 6.64 42.23
CA PRO A 49 4.56 7.79 42.79
C PRO A 49 3.61 8.67 43.60
N ALA A 50 4.13 9.08 44.76
CA ALA A 50 3.51 9.89 45.78
C ALA A 50 3.00 11.26 45.29
N ALA A 51 2.00 11.74 46.03
CA ALA A 51 1.28 12.99 45.87
C ALA A 51 2.16 14.22 45.58
N ALA A 52 1.70 15.03 44.61
CA ALA A 52 2.20 16.37 44.36
C ALA A 52 1.82 17.34 45.50
N PRO A 53 2.62 18.40 45.75
CA PRO A 53 2.36 19.36 46.82
C PRO A 53 1.09 20.19 46.56
N SER A 54 0.35 20.43 47.64
CA SER A 54 -0.85 21.28 47.68
C SER A 54 -0.56 22.66 47.10
N ARG A 55 -1.33 23.04 46.08
CA ARG A 55 -1.48 24.44 45.65
C ARG A 55 -2.67 25.03 46.39
N ASP A 56 -2.49 26.23 46.91
CA ASP A 56 -3.52 27.01 47.60
C ASP A 56 -4.81 27.14 46.76
N PRO A 57 -6.00 27.15 47.38
CA PRO A 57 -7.25 27.25 46.66
C PRO A 57 -7.42 28.65 46.03
N ILE A 58 -7.57 28.68 44.71
CA ILE A 58 -8.02 29.86 43.97
C ILE A 58 -9.49 30.13 44.35
N PRO A 59 -9.91 31.37 44.67
CA PRO A 59 -11.32 31.67 44.88
C PRO A 59 -12.09 31.49 43.57
N LEU A 60 -12.93 30.45 43.51
CA LEU A 60 -13.86 30.23 42.42
C LEU A 60 -15.03 31.22 42.54
N ALA A 61 -15.24 32.03 41.51
CA ALA A 61 -16.50 32.72 41.31
C ALA A 61 -17.67 31.69 41.29
N PRO A 62 -18.88 32.07 41.73
CA PRO A 62 -20.01 31.13 41.77
C PRO A 62 -20.29 30.58 40.37
N ARG A 63 -20.20 29.25 40.25
CA ARG A 63 -20.59 28.49 39.06
C ARG A 63 -22.10 28.65 38.85
N PRO A 64 -22.58 28.94 37.62
CA PRO A 64 -23.99 28.75 37.31
C PRO A 64 -24.32 27.26 37.48
N GLU A 65 -25.43 26.97 38.17
CA GLU A 65 -25.85 25.60 38.45
C GLU A 65 -26.01 24.81 37.15
N LEU A 66 -25.22 23.74 37.03
CA LEU A 66 -25.33 22.76 35.97
C LEU A 66 -26.65 22.03 36.17
N SER A 67 -27.64 22.38 35.34
CA SER A 67 -28.79 21.52 35.07
C SER A 67 -28.26 20.13 34.75
N GLU A 68 -28.71 19.14 35.52
CA GLU A 68 -28.32 17.75 35.43
C GLU A 68 -28.56 17.25 33.99
N ALA A 69 -27.49 17.11 33.22
CA ALA A 69 -27.58 16.58 31.86
C ALA A 69 -27.93 15.08 31.98
N PRO A 70 -28.87 14.57 31.18
CA PRO A 70 -29.17 13.13 31.18
C PRO A 70 -27.90 12.34 30.87
N PRO A 71 -27.78 11.09 31.35
CA PRO A 71 -26.61 10.26 31.12
C PRO A 71 -26.29 10.22 29.63
N VAL A 72 -25.08 10.66 29.28
CA VAL A 72 -24.57 10.59 27.91
C VAL A 72 -24.26 9.14 27.64
N GLU A 73 -25.23 8.43 27.06
CA GLU A 73 -24.98 7.16 26.38
C GLU A 73 -23.78 7.34 25.44
N PRO A 74 -22.79 6.43 25.44
CA PRO A 74 -21.68 6.48 24.50
C PRO A 74 -22.25 6.32 23.09
N ARG A 75 -22.47 7.45 22.41
CA ARG A 75 -22.83 7.48 20.99
C ARG A 75 -21.62 6.99 20.20
N THR A 76 -21.57 5.69 19.93
CA THR A 76 -20.83 5.18 18.78
C THR A 76 -21.42 5.88 17.55
N ALA A 77 -20.58 6.51 16.74
CA ALA A 77 -20.98 7.35 15.60
C ALA A 77 -21.68 6.56 14.46
N ASN A 78 -22.17 5.34 14.71
CA ASN A 78 -22.56 4.39 13.66
C ASN A 78 -23.90 3.68 13.90
N ASN A 79 -24.71 4.13 14.88
CA ASN A 79 -26.03 3.53 15.15
C ASN A 79 -27.22 4.37 14.65
N ASP A 80 -27.01 5.42 13.83
CA ASP A 80 -28.12 6.08 13.14
C ASP A 80 -28.52 5.24 11.92
N ALA A 81 -29.69 4.61 11.98
CA ALA A 81 -30.24 3.79 10.88
C ALA A 81 -30.41 4.58 9.57
N ARG A 82 -30.45 5.93 9.64
CA ARG A 82 -30.49 6.81 8.46
C ARG A 82 -29.14 6.90 7.73
N GLY A 83 -28.05 6.37 8.31
CA GLY A 83 -26.75 6.30 7.66
C GLY A 83 -26.75 5.41 6.42
N PHE A 84 -27.67 4.44 6.33
CA PHE A 84 -27.78 3.56 5.16
C PHE A 84 -28.21 4.30 3.89
N GLU A 85 -29.16 5.24 4.01
CA GLU A 85 -29.67 6.03 2.88
C GLU A 85 -28.68 7.11 2.39
N ASN A 86 -27.67 7.44 3.22
CA ASN A 86 -26.66 8.44 2.92
C ASN A 86 -25.29 7.83 2.58
N GLN A 87 -25.24 6.53 2.28
CA GLN A 87 -23.99 5.94 1.80
C GLN A 87 -23.63 6.49 0.43
N PRO A 88 -22.35 6.81 0.17
CA PRO A 88 -21.89 7.15 -1.17
C PRO A 88 -22.25 6.07 -2.18
N ASP A 89 -22.57 6.47 -3.41
CA ASP A 89 -22.76 5.55 -4.54
C ASP A 89 -21.40 5.03 -5.01
N TYR A 90 -20.83 4.10 -4.23
CA TYR A 90 -19.51 3.54 -4.50
C TYR A 90 -19.43 2.81 -5.85
N ASP A 91 -20.54 2.25 -6.32
CA ASP A 91 -20.58 1.56 -7.61
C ASP A 91 -20.60 2.58 -8.76
N GLY A 92 -21.34 3.67 -8.62
CA GLY A 92 -21.30 4.82 -9.52
C GLY A 92 -19.91 5.45 -9.60
N GLU A 93 -19.30 5.74 -8.45
CA GLU A 93 -17.94 6.29 -8.36
C GLU A 93 -16.90 5.34 -9.01
N ALA A 94 -17.03 4.03 -8.78
CA ALA A 94 -16.16 3.04 -9.40
C ALA A 94 -16.34 2.97 -10.93
N ALA A 95 -17.58 3.10 -11.43
CA ALA A 95 -17.86 3.14 -12.86
C ALA A 95 -17.26 4.40 -13.53
N GLU A 96 -17.41 5.56 -12.90
CA GLU A 96 -16.79 6.82 -13.35
C GLU A 96 -15.26 6.74 -13.35
N LEU A 97 -14.68 6.19 -12.27
CA LEU A 97 -13.25 5.94 -12.17
C LEU A 97 -12.76 5.03 -13.30
N ARG A 98 -13.47 3.92 -13.55
CA ARG A 98 -13.15 3.00 -14.65
C ARG A 98 -13.15 3.73 -15.98
N ALA A 99 -14.20 4.51 -16.28
CA ALA A 99 -14.32 5.25 -17.54
C ALA A 99 -13.16 6.24 -17.74
N ARG A 100 -12.73 6.93 -16.67
CA ARG A 100 -11.61 7.88 -16.69
C ARG A 100 -10.25 7.20 -16.88
N VAL A 101 -10.01 6.06 -16.22
CA VAL A 101 -8.68 5.43 -16.16
C VAL A 101 -8.46 4.41 -17.28
N LEU A 102 -9.50 3.71 -17.73
CA LEU A 102 -9.40 2.64 -18.73
C LEU A 102 -8.64 3.03 -20.02
N PRO A 103 -8.81 4.24 -20.61
CA PRO A 103 -8.05 4.66 -21.79
C PRO A 103 -6.53 4.66 -21.55
N ARG A 104 -6.08 4.95 -20.33
CA ARG A 104 -4.66 4.98 -19.94
C ARG A 104 -4.08 3.59 -19.67
N LEU A 105 -4.94 2.59 -19.46
CA LEU A 105 -4.54 1.21 -19.22
C LEU A 105 -4.43 0.38 -20.52
N THR A 106 -4.81 0.95 -21.66
CA THR A 106 -4.91 0.22 -22.93
C THR A 106 -3.54 0.14 -23.64
N PRO A 107 -3.12 -1.04 -24.15
CA PRO A 107 -3.86 -2.30 -24.19
C PRO A 107 -4.00 -2.98 -22.83
N LEU A 108 -5.18 -3.59 -22.62
CA LEU A 108 -5.44 -4.39 -21.44
C LEU A 108 -4.46 -5.57 -21.40
N SER A 109 -3.79 -5.72 -20.26
CA SER A 109 -2.87 -6.84 -20.05
C SER A 109 -3.65 -8.10 -19.68
N PRO A 110 -3.26 -9.28 -20.19
CA PRO A 110 -3.90 -10.52 -19.78
C PRO A 110 -3.62 -10.80 -18.29
N ASP A 111 -4.64 -11.29 -17.58
CA ASP A 111 -4.56 -11.60 -16.14
C ASP A 111 -3.87 -12.95 -15.87
N THR A 112 -2.60 -13.04 -16.26
CA THR A 112 -1.74 -14.21 -16.01
C THR A 112 -1.08 -14.11 -14.64
N PRO A 113 -0.70 -15.23 -13.99
CA PRO A 113 0.03 -15.19 -12.71
C PRO A 113 1.27 -14.30 -12.74
N LYS A 114 2.08 -14.40 -13.80
CA LYS A 114 3.28 -13.58 -13.98
C LYS A 114 2.95 -12.09 -14.15
N ALA A 115 1.87 -11.77 -14.86
CA ALA A 115 1.42 -10.39 -15.01
C ALA A 115 0.91 -9.80 -13.69
N ARG A 116 0.19 -10.59 -12.87
CA ARG A 116 -0.24 -10.17 -11.52
C ARG A 116 0.94 -9.86 -10.62
N GLU A 117 1.92 -10.76 -10.60
CA GLU A 117 3.15 -10.54 -9.84
C GLU A 117 3.84 -9.23 -10.23
N ALA A 118 4.03 -9.00 -11.53
CA ALA A 118 4.66 -7.77 -12.01
C ALA A 118 3.83 -6.51 -11.70
N ALA A 119 2.50 -6.57 -11.87
CA ALA A 119 1.61 -5.44 -11.59
C ALA A 119 1.57 -5.10 -10.09
N CYS A 120 1.49 -6.12 -9.22
CA CYS A 120 1.57 -5.95 -7.78
C CYS A 120 2.93 -5.39 -7.34
N ASP A 121 4.01 -5.85 -7.96
CA ASP A 121 5.34 -5.33 -7.65
C ASP A 121 5.48 -3.85 -8.02
N ALA A 122 4.96 -3.45 -9.19
CA ALA A 122 4.92 -2.06 -9.62
C ALA A 122 4.05 -1.20 -8.69
N MET A 123 2.83 -1.64 -8.38
CA MET A 123 1.89 -0.93 -7.51
C MET A 123 2.49 -0.65 -6.12
N LEU A 124 3.04 -1.68 -5.47
CA LEU A 124 3.64 -1.51 -4.15
C LEU A 124 4.92 -0.67 -4.19
N ALA A 125 5.66 -0.67 -5.31
CA ALA A 125 6.83 0.18 -5.48
C ALA A 125 6.42 1.65 -5.64
N GLU A 126 5.36 1.93 -6.39
CA GLU A 126 4.80 3.27 -6.54
C GLU A 126 4.23 3.79 -5.21
N ALA A 127 3.55 2.93 -4.43
CA ALA A 127 3.06 3.30 -3.10
C ALA A 127 4.22 3.71 -2.18
N ALA A 128 5.33 2.97 -2.19
CA ALA A 128 6.53 3.35 -1.44
C ALA A 128 7.13 4.67 -1.92
N ALA A 129 7.15 4.90 -3.24
CA ALA A 129 7.63 6.16 -3.81
C ALA A 129 6.74 7.35 -3.41
N PHE A 130 5.43 7.18 -3.43
CA PHE A 130 4.45 8.19 -2.99
C PHE A 130 4.66 8.58 -1.52
N TYR A 131 4.70 7.60 -0.60
CA TYR A 131 4.89 7.89 0.82
C TYR A 131 6.23 8.55 1.11
N ARG A 132 7.28 8.16 0.38
CA ARG A 132 8.59 8.79 0.49
C ARG A 132 8.56 10.27 0.09
N ASP A 133 7.82 10.60 -0.95
CA ASP A 133 7.76 11.96 -1.51
C ASP A 133 6.93 12.93 -0.66
N VAL A 134 5.82 12.47 -0.10
CA VAL A 134 4.96 13.32 0.76
C VAL A 134 5.56 13.55 2.15
N GLU A 135 6.46 12.68 2.61
CA GLU A 135 7.12 12.79 3.91
C GLU A 135 8.33 13.75 3.87
N ARG A 136 8.20 14.86 4.59
CA ARG A 136 9.21 15.93 4.64
C ARG A 136 10.30 15.68 5.68
N ASP A 137 10.00 14.93 6.74
CA ASP A 137 10.97 14.59 7.78
C ASP A 137 11.80 13.37 7.37
N ASP A 138 13.11 13.53 7.27
CA ASP A 138 14.01 12.45 6.83
C ASP A 138 13.96 11.24 7.77
N ALA A 139 13.85 11.47 9.09
CA ALA A 139 13.79 10.37 10.05
C ALA A 139 12.46 9.60 9.95
N ALA A 140 11.35 10.27 9.69
CA ALA A 140 10.06 9.65 9.41
C ALA A 140 10.07 8.88 8.10
N ARG A 141 10.67 9.44 7.05
CA ARG A 141 10.84 8.78 5.75
C ARG A 141 11.62 7.48 5.89
N ASP A 142 12.76 7.51 6.58
CA ASP A 142 13.58 6.33 6.87
C ASP A 142 12.82 5.26 7.67
N ARG A 143 11.98 5.68 8.63
CA ARG A 143 11.12 4.76 9.38
C ARG A 143 10.07 4.12 8.46
N ALA A 144 9.40 4.91 7.63
CA ALA A 144 8.40 4.43 6.68
C ALA A 144 9.01 3.44 5.68
N GLU A 145 10.19 3.73 5.13
CA GLU A 145 10.89 2.82 4.21
C GLU A 145 11.22 1.47 4.85
N ARG A 146 11.68 1.46 6.11
CA ARG A 146 11.91 0.20 6.83
C ARG A 146 10.62 -0.58 7.07
N LEU A 147 9.54 0.09 7.45
CA LEU A 147 8.24 -0.54 7.68
C LEU A 147 7.72 -1.18 6.38
N LEU A 148 7.65 -0.40 5.30
CA LEU A 148 7.23 -0.89 3.99
C LEU A 148 8.14 -2.02 3.47
N GLY A 149 9.44 -1.93 3.69
CA GLY A 149 10.39 -2.98 3.33
C GLY A 149 10.16 -4.29 4.10
N SER A 150 9.79 -4.19 5.38
CA SER A 150 9.58 -5.37 6.25
C SER A 150 8.29 -6.15 5.93
N THR A 151 7.25 -5.48 5.44
CA THR A 151 5.96 -6.11 5.09
C THR A 151 5.87 -6.51 3.61
N ARG A 152 6.78 -6.00 2.76
CA ARG A 152 6.75 -6.13 1.30
C ARG A 152 6.38 -7.52 0.77
N ALA A 153 6.98 -8.57 1.31
CA ALA A 153 6.73 -9.94 0.84
C ALA A 153 5.31 -10.43 1.17
N ALA A 154 4.76 -10.03 2.32
CA ALA A 154 3.39 -10.35 2.71
C ALA A 154 2.39 -9.56 1.86
N ASP A 155 2.63 -8.26 1.67
CA ASP A 155 1.78 -7.37 0.88
C ASP A 155 1.72 -7.83 -0.60
N ARG A 156 2.86 -8.24 -1.16
CA ARG A 156 2.91 -8.82 -2.51
C ARG A 156 2.04 -10.07 -2.63
N ARG A 157 2.08 -10.97 -1.64
CA ARG A 157 1.24 -12.19 -1.64
C ARG A 157 -0.24 -11.86 -1.49
N ALA A 158 -0.58 -10.84 -0.70
CA ALA A 158 -1.95 -10.34 -0.57
C ALA A 158 -2.45 -9.78 -1.90
N CYS A 159 -1.70 -8.86 -2.50
CA CYS A 159 -2.04 -8.28 -3.79
C CYS A 159 -2.26 -9.34 -4.88
N VAL A 160 -1.34 -10.30 -5.05
CA VAL A 160 -1.49 -11.34 -6.09
C VAL A 160 -2.73 -12.20 -5.86
N ARG A 161 -3.09 -12.45 -4.59
CA ARG A 161 -4.28 -13.22 -4.21
C ARG A 161 -5.58 -12.45 -4.42
N GLU A 162 -5.60 -11.15 -4.19
CA GLU A 162 -6.85 -10.38 -4.01
C GLU A 162 -7.10 -9.39 -5.15
N THR A 163 -6.07 -8.96 -5.87
CA THR A 163 -6.13 -7.87 -6.84
C THR A 163 -5.99 -8.39 -8.28
N THR A 164 -6.70 -7.79 -9.23
CA THR A 164 -6.54 -8.04 -10.67
C THR A 164 -5.36 -7.25 -11.23
N VAL A 165 -4.84 -7.64 -12.40
CA VAL A 165 -3.79 -6.86 -13.09
C VAL A 165 -4.25 -5.42 -13.35
N GLN A 166 -5.51 -5.24 -13.76
CA GLN A 166 -6.10 -3.95 -14.09
C GLN A 166 -6.26 -3.06 -12.85
N ALA A 167 -6.75 -3.62 -11.75
CA ALA A 167 -6.86 -2.88 -10.48
C ALA A 167 -5.47 -2.43 -10.00
N ALA A 168 -4.47 -3.31 -10.00
CA ALA A 168 -3.11 -2.95 -9.61
C ALA A 168 -2.52 -1.85 -10.51
N ARG A 169 -2.72 -1.93 -11.84
CA ARG A 169 -2.28 -0.88 -12.78
C ARG A 169 -3.04 0.44 -12.61
N CYS A 170 -4.33 0.39 -12.27
CA CYS A 170 -5.13 1.57 -11.94
C CYS A 170 -4.51 2.32 -10.75
N VAL A 171 -4.19 1.60 -9.66
CA VAL A 171 -3.56 2.19 -8.48
C VAL A 171 -2.19 2.80 -8.81
N THR A 172 -1.33 2.07 -9.52
CA THR A 172 -0.02 2.58 -9.96
C THR A 172 -0.16 3.88 -10.76
N THR A 173 -1.14 3.94 -11.67
CA THR A 173 -1.36 5.11 -12.52
C THR A 173 -1.76 6.33 -11.68
N LEU A 174 -2.71 6.16 -10.76
CA LEU A 174 -3.26 7.25 -9.95
C LEU A 174 -2.31 7.72 -8.84
N LEU A 175 -1.50 6.81 -8.28
CA LEU A 175 -0.41 7.19 -7.37
C LEU A 175 0.63 8.06 -8.08
N GLY A 176 0.95 7.75 -9.35
CA GLY A 176 1.85 8.58 -10.16
C GLY A 176 1.31 9.99 -10.42
N ASP A 177 -0.02 10.14 -10.46
CA ASP A 177 -0.70 11.43 -10.59
C ASP A 177 -0.82 12.18 -9.25
N ARG A 178 -0.50 11.52 -8.12
CA ARG A 178 -0.59 12.03 -6.74
C ARG A 178 -2.00 12.42 -6.29
N ASP A 179 -3.02 11.74 -6.83
CA ASP A 179 -4.40 12.15 -6.62
C ASP A 179 -4.92 11.88 -5.19
N THR A 180 -4.38 10.91 -4.44
CA THR A 180 -4.86 10.50 -3.09
C THR A 180 -4.02 9.36 -2.47
N GLU A 181 -4.42 8.88 -1.29
CA GLU A 181 -3.73 7.83 -0.52
C GLU A 181 -3.94 6.41 -1.08
N PHE A 182 -2.91 5.56 -0.91
CA PHE A 182 -2.89 4.18 -1.43
C PHE A 182 -4.07 3.28 -0.97
N PRO A 183 -4.45 3.21 0.32
CA PRO A 183 -5.54 2.33 0.75
C PRO A 183 -6.89 2.68 0.09
N TRP A 184 -7.16 3.97 -0.07
CA TRP A 184 -8.36 4.44 -0.76
C TRP A 184 -8.33 4.07 -2.24
N LEU A 185 -7.20 4.31 -2.93
CA LEU A 185 -7.04 3.92 -4.34
C LEU A 185 -7.21 2.42 -4.54
N LEU A 186 -6.67 1.60 -3.65
CA LEU A 186 -6.78 0.15 -3.76
C LEU A 186 -8.23 -0.33 -3.68
N ASP A 187 -9.02 0.20 -2.75
CA ASP A 187 -10.46 -0.11 -2.66
C ASP A 187 -11.20 0.32 -3.94
N GLN A 188 -11.03 1.57 -4.37
CA GLN A 188 -11.73 2.13 -5.52
C GLN A 188 -11.34 1.46 -6.83
N CYS A 189 -10.04 1.23 -7.07
CA CYS A 189 -9.58 0.52 -8.26
C CYS A 189 -10.00 -0.97 -8.26
N SER A 190 -10.12 -1.61 -7.10
CA SER A 190 -10.61 -2.99 -7.01
C SER A 190 -12.10 -3.10 -7.33
N ARG A 191 -12.90 -2.10 -6.98
CA ARG A 191 -14.32 -1.98 -7.40
C ARG A 191 -14.46 -1.67 -8.89
N ALA A 192 -13.63 -0.76 -9.41
CA ALA A 192 -13.64 -0.36 -10.82
C ALA A 192 -13.16 -1.46 -11.77
N PHE A 193 -12.25 -2.33 -11.30
CA PHE A 193 -11.68 -3.44 -12.05
C PHE A 193 -11.80 -4.74 -11.26
N PRO A 194 -13.04 -5.21 -11.02
CA PRO A 194 -13.29 -6.37 -10.17
C PRO A 194 -12.68 -7.61 -10.82
N ARG A 195 -12.34 -8.59 -9.98
CA ARG A 195 -12.11 -9.94 -10.49
C ARG A 195 -13.46 -10.47 -10.96
N ASP A 196 -13.51 -11.04 -12.16
CA ASP A 196 -14.72 -11.69 -12.65
C ASP A 196 -15.25 -12.62 -11.56
N ALA A 197 -16.52 -12.45 -11.17
CA ALA A 197 -17.18 -13.38 -10.28
C ALA A 197 -17.29 -14.70 -11.03
N GLY A 198 -16.36 -15.61 -10.75
CA GLY A 198 -16.34 -16.96 -11.32
C GLY A 198 -17.58 -17.76 -10.96
#